data_AF-A0A1B8QIV4-F1
#
_entry.id   AF-A0A1B8QIV4-F1
#
_cell.length_a   1.000
_cell.length_b   1.000
_cell.length_c   1.000
_cell.angle_alpha   90.00
_cell.angle_beta   90.00
_cell.angle_gamma   90.00
#
_symmetry.space_group_name_H-M   'P 1'
#
loop_
_entity.id
_entity.type
_entity.pdbx_description
1 polymer ?
#
loop_
_entity_poly.entity_id
_entity_poly.type
_entity_poly.pdbx_seq_one_letter_code
_entity_poly.pdbx_strand_id
1 'polypeptide(L)'
;MSIKSNPLFAPLLFILALTACNQSAPIDDVAPDKANRQAKTFVGCYGVEKNGLAQIKISEQAGNFVMQMKEPDGAKTPWDSPEPLDEISIDKAWDYFGINALSLEKSDIERVLARPDQMMILAKLKDASQNINPLLDAPYVVYIFKGANTIYQVSCDDEPVNIIKDGKKQAQAFYQ
;
A
#
# COMPACT_ATOMS: atom_id res chain seq x y z
N MET A 1 -73.91 -9.63 47.32
CA MET A 1 -73.37 -10.93 46.87
C MET A 1 -72.84 -10.75 45.44
N SER A 2 -71.70 -11.39 45.19
CA SER A 2 -70.76 -11.25 44.07
C SER A 2 -71.34 -11.31 42.66
N ILE A 3 -70.91 -10.40 41.77
CA ILE A 3 -71.00 -10.50 40.31
C ILE A 3 -69.55 -10.51 39.79
N LYS A 4 -69.17 -11.54 39.03
CA LYS A 4 -67.86 -11.66 38.39
C LYS A 4 -67.95 -11.41 36.88
N SER A 5 -66.92 -10.73 36.40
CA SER A 5 -66.59 -10.21 35.06
C SER A 5 -66.32 -11.27 33.98
N ASN A 6 -66.50 -10.90 32.71
CA ASN A 6 -65.74 -11.43 31.57
C ASN A 6 -65.74 -10.46 30.37
N PRO A 7 -64.58 -10.19 29.74
CA PRO A 7 -64.52 -9.50 28.45
C PRO A 7 -63.69 -10.20 27.35
N LEU A 8 -63.77 -9.60 26.14
CA LEU A 8 -62.86 -9.65 24.95
C LEU A 8 -62.93 -10.87 24.01
N PHE A 9 -63.39 -10.69 22.75
CA PHE A 9 -62.65 -10.28 21.52
C PHE A 9 -61.69 -11.38 21.02
N ALA A 10 -61.53 -11.78 19.75
CA ALA A 10 -62.16 -11.62 18.44
C ALA A 10 -61.40 -12.64 17.52
N PRO A 11 -61.96 -13.19 16.44
CA PRO A 11 -61.33 -14.28 15.68
C PRO A 11 -60.29 -13.79 14.67
N LEU A 12 -59.16 -14.51 14.60
CA LEU A 12 -58.04 -14.29 13.67
C LEU A 12 -58.44 -14.73 12.25
N LEU A 13 -58.40 -13.80 11.29
CA LEU A 13 -58.76 -14.01 9.90
C LEU A 13 -57.53 -14.39 9.06
N PHE A 14 -57.65 -15.49 8.33
CA PHE A 14 -56.70 -16.06 7.38
C PHE A 14 -56.62 -15.16 6.13
N ILE A 15 -55.44 -14.66 5.76
CA ILE A 15 -55.21 -14.00 4.46
C ILE A 15 -54.06 -14.69 3.74
N LEU A 16 -54.39 -15.22 2.56
CA LEU A 16 -53.50 -15.80 1.57
C LEU A 16 -52.42 -14.80 1.15
N ALA A 17 -51.15 -15.20 1.21
CA ALA A 17 -50.05 -14.50 0.55
C ALA A 17 -50.03 -14.88 -0.94
N LEU A 18 -50.35 -13.92 -1.82
CA LEU A 18 -50.06 -14.03 -3.25
C LEU A 18 -48.55 -13.89 -3.46
N THR A 19 -47.99 -14.85 -4.19
CA THR A 19 -46.64 -14.83 -4.74
C THR A 19 -46.52 -13.76 -5.84
N ALA A 20 -45.67 -12.77 -5.64
CA ALA A 20 -45.15 -11.92 -6.71
C ALA A 20 -43.62 -12.03 -6.72
N CYS A 21 -43.09 -12.61 -7.79
CA CYS A 21 -41.66 -12.61 -8.09
C CYS A 21 -41.18 -11.18 -8.30
N ASN A 22 -40.27 -10.69 -7.47
CA ASN A 22 -39.34 -9.64 -7.87
C ASN A 22 -37.95 -10.25 -7.84
N GLN A 23 -37.40 -10.45 -9.05
CA GLN A 23 -35.98 -10.73 -9.25
C GLN A 23 -35.20 -9.51 -8.77
N SER A 24 -34.68 -9.59 -7.56
CA SER A 24 -33.56 -8.74 -7.17
C SER A 24 -32.36 -9.18 -8.01
N ALA A 25 -31.85 -8.24 -8.82
CA ALA A 25 -30.57 -8.38 -9.49
C ALA A 25 -29.51 -8.85 -8.49
N PRO A 26 -28.51 -9.67 -8.91
CA PRO A 26 -27.41 -10.00 -8.03
C PRO A 26 -26.75 -8.69 -7.61
N ILE A 27 -26.78 -8.43 -6.30
CA ILE A 27 -25.95 -7.40 -5.70
C ILE A 27 -24.53 -7.92 -5.92
N ASP A 28 -23.81 -7.28 -6.84
CA ASP A 28 -22.37 -7.45 -6.94
C ASP A 28 -21.78 -7.10 -5.57
N ASP A 29 -21.41 -8.12 -4.81
CA ASP A 29 -20.51 -8.02 -3.67
C ASP A 29 -19.18 -7.49 -4.19
N VAL A 30 -19.04 -6.16 -4.28
CA VAL A 30 -17.74 -5.51 -4.49
C VAL A 30 -16.94 -5.65 -3.20
N ALA A 31 -16.33 -6.82 -3.08
CA ALA A 31 -14.97 -7.05 -2.62
C ALA A 31 -14.54 -6.41 -1.28
N PRO A 32 -14.72 -7.11 -0.14
CA PRO A 32 -13.79 -6.95 1.00
C PRO A 32 -12.31 -7.14 0.57
N ASP A 33 -12.11 -7.82 -0.57
CA ASP A 33 -10.82 -8.09 -1.18
C ASP A 33 -10.15 -6.86 -1.83
N LYS A 34 -10.91 -5.89 -2.37
CA LYS A 34 -10.30 -4.68 -2.97
C LYS A 34 -9.75 -3.75 -1.89
N ALA A 35 -10.52 -3.48 -0.83
CA ALA A 35 -10.07 -2.63 0.28
C ALA A 35 -8.83 -3.23 0.99
N ASN A 36 -8.78 -4.55 1.17
CA ASN A 36 -7.64 -5.25 1.77
C ASN A 36 -6.41 -5.29 0.84
N ARG A 37 -6.58 -5.52 -0.47
CA ARG A 37 -5.48 -5.42 -1.45
C ARG A 37 -4.94 -3.98 -1.60
N GLN A 38 -5.81 -2.98 -1.46
CA GLN A 38 -5.43 -1.58 -1.56
C GLN A 38 -4.71 -1.07 -0.31
N ALA A 39 -4.99 -1.63 0.87
CA ALA A 39 -4.15 -1.44 2.05
C ALA A 39 -2.75 -2.05 1.85
N LYS A 40 -2.66 -3.28 1.35
CA LYS A 40 -1.36 -3.95 1.15
C LYS A 40 -0.50 -3.45 -0.01
N THR A 41 -0.96 -2.46 -0.77
CA THR A 41 -0.26 -1.99 -1.99
C THR A 41 1.18 -1.57 -1.70
N PHE A 42 1.45 -0.97 -0.55
CA PHE A 42 2.80 -0.51 -0.19
C PHE A 42 3.60 -1.50 0.66
N VAL A 43 3.03 -2.65 1.05
CA VAL A 43 3.73 -3.58 1.94
C VAL A 43 4.75 -4.40 1.14
N GLY A 44 6.01 -4.32 1.54
CA GLY A 44 7.11 -5.02 0.86
C GLY A 44 8.48 -4.44 1.19
N CYS A 45 9.50 -5.04 0.61
CA CYS A 45 10.86 -4.49 0.60
C CYS A 45 11.17 -3.90 -0.76
N TYR A 46 11.94 -2.82 -0.76
CA TYR A 46 12.19 -1.99 -1.92
C TYR A 46 13.66 -1.64 -2.02
N GLY A 47 14.21 -1.71 -3.23
CA GLY A 47 15.59 -1.32 -3.54
C GLY A 47 15.62 -0.40 -4.74
N VAL A 48 16.51 0.61 -4.71
CA VAL A 48 16.77 1.48 -5.88
C VAL A 48 17.29 0.67 -7.06
N GLU A 49 17.96 -0.45 -6.78
CA GLU A 49 18.34 -1.46 -7.75
C GLU A 49 17.75 -2.80 -7.30
N LYS A 50 17.35 -3.66 -8.26
CA LYS A 50 16.78 -4.98 -7.95
C LYS A 50 17.68 -5.87 -7.07
N ASN A 51 18.99 -5.68 -7.17
CA ASN A 51 20.01 -6.40 -6.40
C ASN A 51 20.86 -5.46 -5.52
N GLY A 52 20.36 -4.25 -5.27
CA GLY A 52 21.06 -3.25 -4.47
C GLY A 52 21.08 -3.63 -3.00
N LEU A 53 22.14 -3.22 -2.31
CA LEU A 53 22.32 -3.51 -0.89
C LEU A 53 21.45 -2.64 0.03
N ALA A 54 21.16 -1.41 -0.40
CA ALA A 54 20.28 -0.52 0.34
C ALA A 54 18.82 -0.90 0.09
N GLN A 55 18.14 -1.34 1.15
CA GLN A 55 16.73 -1.71 1.10
C GLN A 55 15.90 -0.92 2.11
N ILE A 56 14.67 -0.62 1.72
CA ILE A 56 13.63 -0.02 2.56
C ILE A 56 12.51 -1.04 2.68
N LYS A 57 12.08 -1.34 3.89
CA LYS A 57 10.91 -2.17 4.16
C LYS A 57 9.75 -1.30 4.56
N ILE A 58 8.59 -1.53 3.97
CA ILE A 58 7.32 -0.94 4.40
C ILE A 58 6.43 -2.06 4.90
N SER A 59 5.87 -1.85 6.09
CA SER A 59 4.99 -2.81 6.77
C SER A 59 3.84 -2.09 7.44
N GLU A 60 2.81 -2.83 7.83
CA GLU A 60 1.70 -2.30 8.64
C GLU A 60 1.92 -2.65 10.11
N GLN A 61 1.82 -1.65 10.99
CA GLN A 61 1.85 -1.82 12.44
C GLN A 61 0.70 -1.03 13.07
N ALA A 62 -0.14 -1.72 13.85
CA ALA A 62 -1.34 -1.15 14.46
C ALA A 62 -2.24 -0.39 13.46
N GLY A 63 -2.34 -0.87 12.22
CA GLY A 63 -3.16 -0.27 11.16
C GLY A 63 -2.54 0.94 10.45
N ASN A 64 -1.28 1.29 10.76
CA ASN A 64 -0.55 2.37 10.10
C ASN A 64 0.64 1.81 9.32
N PHE A 65 1.00 2.47 8.22
CA PHE A 65 2.24 2.15 7.52
C PHE A 65 3.44 2.63 8.32
N VAL A 66 4.46 1.80 8.36
CA VAL A 66 5.77 2.16 8.89
C VAL A 66 6.84 1.74 7.90
N MET A 67 7.90 2.53 7.83
CA MET A 67 9.11 2.20 7.10
C MET A 67 10.23 1.79 8.04
N GLN A 68 11.11 0.95 7.54
CA GLN A 68 12.36 0.59 8.17
C GLN A 68 13.47 0.55 7.12
N MET A 69 14.65 1.06 7.43
CA MET A 69 15.85 0.89 6.62
C MET A 69 16.61 -0.36 7.04
N LYS A 70 17.24 -0.99 6.06
CA LYS A 70 18.13 -2.13 6.27
C LYS A 70 19.40 -1.67 6.98
N GLU A 71 19.74 -2.33 8.07
CA GLU A 71 20.91 -2.01 8.88
C GLU A 71 22.17 -2.74 8.37
N PRO A 72 23.37 -2.15 8.57
CA PRO A 72 24.62 -2.79 8.19
C PRO A 72 25.00 -3.93 9.14
N ASP A 73 25.96 -4.73 8.70
CA ASP A 73 26.56 -5.81 9.49
C ASP A 73 27.13 -5.29 10.83
N GLY A 74 26.84 -6.01 11.91
CA GLY A 74 27.15 -5.60 13.29
C GLY A 74 26.05 -4.82 14.02
N ALA A 75 24.93 -4.48 13.36
CA ALA A 75 23.75 -3.97 14.04
C ALA A 75 23.06 -5.07 14.89
N LYS A 76 22.29 -4.65 15.90
CA LYS A 76 21.56 -5.57 16.80
C LYS A 76 20.40 -6.27 16.10
N THR A 77 19.83 -5.62 15.11
CA THR A 77 18.70 -6.09 14.30
C THR A 77 18.99 -5.80 12.84
N PRO A 78 18.47 -6.62 11.91
CA PRO A 78 18.70 -6.42 10.47
C PRO A 78 17.95 -5.22 9.87
N TRP A 79 16.96 -4.71 10.59
CA TRP A 79 16.16 -3.54 10.26
C TRP A 79 16.24 -2.55 11.42
N ASP A 80 16.20 -1.26 11.11
CA ASP A 80 16.22 -0.17 12.07
C ASP A 80 14.88 -0.05 12.85
N SER A 81 14.69 1.06 13.57
CA SER A 81 13.44 1.30 14.28
C SER A 81 12.32 1.71 13.32
N PRO A 82 11.09 1.17 13.45
CA PRO A 82 9.97 1.57 12.59
C PRO A 82 9.66 3.07 12.69
N GLU A 83 9.62 3.73 11.54
CA GLU A 83 9.24 5.12 11.39
C GLU A 83 7.87 5.24 10.70
N PRO A 84 6.95 6.10 11.17
CA PRO A 84 5.61 6.19 10.59
C PRO A 84 5.62 6.76 9.16
N LEU A 85 4.64 6.31 8.38
CA LEU A 85 4.31 6.85 7.07
C LEU A 85 2.85 7.31 7.03
N ASP A 86 2.64 8.53 6.56
CA ASP A 86 1.32 9.13 6.39
C ASP A 86 0.95 9.18 4.91
N GLU A 87 -0.32 8.92 4.61
CA GLU A 87 -0.84 9.19 3.27
C GLU A 87 -1.01 10.70 3.07
N ILE A 88 -0.48 11.21 1.96
CA ILE A 88 -0.57 12.63 1.61
C ILE A 88 -1.26 12.82 0.25
N SER A 89 -1.79 14.01 0.00
CA SER A 89 -2.40 14.33 -1.29
C SER A 89 -1.35 14.34 -2.40
N ILE A 90 -1.77 13.94 -3.60
CA ILE A 90 -0.95 14.03 -4.82
C ILE A 90 -0.52 15.48 -5.07
N ASP A 91 -1.38 16.46 -4.76
CA ASP A 91 -1.06 17.88 -4.86
C ASP A 91 0.16 18.26 -4.03
N LYS A 92 0.20 17.82 -2.75
CA LYS A 92 1.33 18.08 -1.85
C LYS A 92 2.59 17.31 -2.28
N ALA A 93 2.42 16.07 -2.71
CA ALA A 93 3.53 15.24 -3.17
C ALA A 93 4.22 15.82 -4.43
N TRP A 94 3.47 16.54 -5.26
CA TRP A 94 3.97 17.09 -6.51
C TRP A 94 5.10 18.11 -6.32
N ASP A 95 5.19 18.78 -5.17
CA ASP A 95 6.29 19.71 -4.86
C ASP A 95 7.67 19.03 -4.87
N TYR A 96 7.71 17.69 -4.79
CA TYR A 96 8.92 16.88 -4.72
C TYR A 96 9.23 16.15 -6.03
N PHE A 97 8.20 15.86 -6.82
CA PHE A 97 8.34 15.18 -8.10
C PHE A 97 8.26 16.13 -9.30
N GLY A 98 7.75 17.36 -9.16
CA GLY A 98 7.45 18.24 -10.29
C GLY A 98 8.65 18.66 -11.16
N ILE A 99 9.88 18.47 -10.67
CA ILE A 99 11.11 18.60 -11.44
C ILE A 99 11.90 17.30 -11.27
N ASN A 100 11.67 16.32 -12.14
CA ASN A 100 12.41 15.06 -12.11
C ASN A 100 12.84 14.61 -13.50
N ALA A 101 13.85 13.71 -13.54
CA ALA A 101 14.40 13.16 -14.78
C ALA A 101 13.55 12.04 -15.39
N LEU A 102 12.44 11.65 -14.74
CA LEU A 102 11.60 10.50 -15.12
C LEU A 102 10.47 10.89 -16.08
N SER A 103 10.35 12.18 -16.44
CA SER A 103 9.18 12.72 -17.16
C SER A 103 7.86 12.28 -16.53
N LEU A 104 7.84 12.17 -15.20
CA LEU A 104 6.63 11.82 -14.48
C LEU A 104 5.61 12.93 -14.66
N GLU A 105 4.35 12.60 -14.86
CA GLU A 105 3.25 13.54 -14.77
C GLU A 105 2.46 13.31 -13.48
N LYS A 106 1.80 14.36 -12.99
CA LYS A 106 0.95 14.26 -11.80
C LYS A 106 -0.20 13.26 -11.99
N SER A 107 -0.67 13.14 -13.24
CA SER A 107 -1.70 12.18 -13.69
C SER A 107 -1.25 10.73 -13.56
N ASP A 108 0.05 10.45 -13.50
CA ASP A 108 0.59 9.08 -13.39
C ASP A 108 0.53 8.52 -11.98
N ILE A 109 0.38 9.39 -10.97
CA ILE A 109 0.40 9.01 -9.56
C ILE A 109 -0.97 8.47 -9.16
N GLU A 110 -0.98 7.33 -8.48
CA GLU A 110 -2.19 6.70 -7.93
C GLU A 110 -2.39 7.10 -6.46
N ARG A 111 -1.35 6.90 -5.63
CA ARG A 111 -1.36 7.13 -4.17
C ARG A 111 0.04 7.48 -3.68
N VAL A 112 0.12 8.14 -2.52
CA VAL A 112 1.40 8.60 -1.97
C VAL A 112 1.47 8.40 -0.47
N LEU A 113 2.57 7.79 -0.01
CA LEU A 113 2.98 7.76 1.39
C LEU A 113 4.17 8.69 1.60
N ALA A 114 4.25 9.34 2.76
CA ALA A 114 5.37 10.20 3.11
C ALA A 114 5.75 10.01 4.57
N ARG A 115 7.04 10.18 4.87
CA ARG A 115 7.46 10.41 6.26
C ARG A 115 6.86 11.74 6.74
N PRO A 116 6.52 11.88 8.04
CA PRO A 116 6.05 13.15 8.59
C PRO A 116 7.01 14.33 8.35
N ASP A 117 8.32 14.05 8.37
CA ASP A 117 9.39 15.03 8.09
C ASP A 117 9.59 15.34 6.59
N GLN A 118 8.86 14.62 5.71
CA GLN A 118 8.90 14.76 4.26
C GLN A 118 10.29 14.52 3.63
N MET A 119 11.18 13.82 4.35
CA MET A 119 12.51 13.43 3.85
C MET A 119 12.44 12.24 2.89
N MET A 120 11.36 11.46 2.96
CA MET A 120 11.00 10.41 2.01
C MET A 120 9.54 10.57 1.58
N ILE A 121 9.29 10.49 0.28
CA ILE A 121 7.94 10.43 -0.30
C ILE A 121 7.92 9.29 -1.32
N LEU A 122 7.02 8.33 -1.13
CA LEU A 122 6.85 7.17 -1.99
C LEU A 122 5.51 7.26 -2.73
N ALA A 123 5.57 7.30 -4.05
CA ALA A 123 4.41 7.29 -4.93
C ALA A 123 4.22 5.91 -5.56
N LYS A 124 3.00 5.37 -5.50
CA LYS A 124 2.55 4.29 -6.39
C LYS A 124 2.12 4.93 -7.71
N LEU A 125 2.62 4.39 -8.80
CA LEU A 125 2.22 4.77 -10.15
C LEU A 125 1.03 3.95 -10.61
N LYS A 126 0.18 4.54 -11.45
CA LYS A 126 -0.86 3.80 -12.18
C LYS A 126 -0.22 2.79 -13.11
N ASP A 127 -0.82 1.61 -13.22
CA ASP A 127 -0.29 0.55 -14.08
C ASP A 127 -0.27 0.96 -15.57
N ALA A 128 -1.21 1.80 -16.00
CA ALA A 128 -1.23 2.34 -17.36
C ALA A 128 -0.03 3.24 -17.66
N SER A 129 0.48 3.99 -16.68
CA SER A 129 1.59 4.93 -16.85
C SER A 129 2.91 4.22 -17.19
N GLN A 130 3.14 3.05 -16.59
CA GLN A 130 4.31 2.21 -16.88
C GLN A 130 4.32 1.67 -18.32
N ASN A 131 3.15 1.51 -18.94
CA ASN A 131 3.04 1.00 -20.31
C ASN A 131 3.30 2.09 -21.36
N ILE A 132 3.12 3.36 -21.01
CA ILE A 132 3.21 4.49 -21.95
C ILE A 132 4.50 5.30 -21.78
N ASN A 133 5.07 5.35 -20.58
CA ASN A 133 6.30 6.07 -20.30
C ASN A 133 7.44 5.07 -20.00
N PRO A 134 8.36 4.82 -20.95
CA PRO A 134 9.44 3.87 -20.77
C PRO A 134 10.47 4.30 -19.70
N LEU A 135 10.43 5.55 -19.21
CA LEU A 135 11.26 6.02 -18.10
C LEU A 135 10.71 5.58 -16.73
N LEU A 136 9.45 5.12 -16.67
CA LEU A 136 8.80 4.59 -15.48
C LEU A 136 8.85 3.06 -15.50
N ASP A 137 10.05 2.52 -15.30
CA ASP A 137 10.34 1.09 -15.43
C ASP A 137 10.01 0.26 -14.17
N ALA A 138 9.46 0.91 -13.15
CA ALA A 138 9.00 0.30 -11.92
C ALA A 138 7.64 0.87 -11.48
N PRO A 139 6.84 0.14 -10.70
CA PRO A 139 5.53 0.59 -10.23
C PRO A 139 5.57 1.68 -9.15
N TYR A 140 6.74 2.04 -8.66
CA TYR A 140 6.92 3.00 -7.59
C TYR A 140 8.02 4.00 -7.91
N VAL A 141 7.82 5.23 -7.45
CA VAL A 141 8.83 6.30 -7.48
C VAL A 141 9.01 6.80 -6.06
N VAL A 142 10.26 6.93 -5.63
CA VAL A 142 10.60 7.48 -4.33
C VAL A 142 11.40 8.77 -4.50
N TYR A 143 11.01 9.79 -3.75
CA TYR A 143 11.85 10.95 -3.48
C TYR A 143 12.56 10.72 -2.15
N ILE A 144 13.89 10.74 -2.15
CA ILE A 144 14.72 10.74 -0.94
C ILE A 144 15.75 11.84 -1.12
N PHE A 145 15.75 12.80 -0.19
CA PHE A 145 16.76 13.87 -0.10
C PHE A 145 17.26 14.42 -1.46
N LYS A 146 16.43 15.24 -2.11
CA LYS A 146 16.72 15.94 -3.39
C LYS A 146 16.85 15.06 -4.64
N GLY A 147 16.59 13.75 -4.57
CA GLY A 147 16.56 12.88 -5.74
C GLY A 147 15.27 12.07 -5.80
N ALA A 148 14.65 12.04 -6.99
CA ALA A 148 13.53 11.14 -7.29
C ALA A 148 14.02 10.01 -8.20
N ASN A 149 13.75 8.76 -7.82
CA ASN A 149 14.15 7.56 -8.57
C ASN A 149 13.00 6.56 -8.60
N THR A 150 12.94 5.73 -9.64
CA THR A 150 12.13 4.51 -9.58
C THR A 150 12.69 3.57 -8.52
N ILE A 151 11.82 2.79 -7.88
CA ILE A 151 12.23 1.81 -6.87
C ILE A 151 11.51 0.48 -7.12
N TYR A 152 12.26 -0.61 -7.02
CA TYR A 152 11.76 -1.95 -7.31
C TYR A 152 11.38 -2.66 -6.03
N GLN A 153 10.26 -3.37 -6.08
CA GLN A 153 9.94 -4.32 -5.03
C GLN A 153 10.88 -5.53 -5.13
N VAL A 154 11.50 -5.89 -4.02
CA VAL A 154 12.48 -6.98 -3.90
C VAL A 154 12.07 -7.92 -2.77
N SER A 155 12.70 -9.10 -2.72
CA SER A 155 12.49 -10.04 -1.61
C SER A 155 12.98 -9.41 -0.30
N CYS A 156 12.15 -9.46 0.74
CA CYS A 156 12.62 -9.15 2.08
C CYS A 156 13.53 -10.26 2.57
N ASP A 157 14.77 -9.93 2.90
CA ASP A 157 15.66 -10.78 3.67
C ASP A 157 15.86 -10.20 5.08
N ASP A 158 16.18 -11.05 6.06
CA ASP A 158 16.43 -10.64 7.45
C ASP A 158 17.93 -10.70 7.79
N GLU A 159 18.80 -10.72 6.79
CA GLU A 159 20.25 -10.74 6.96
C GLU A 159 20.82 -9.32 6.96
N PRO A 160 21.60 -8.88 7.95
CA PRO A 160 22.24 -7.56 7.92
C PRO A 160 23.12 -7.37 6.68
N VAL A 161 23.19 -6.13 6.18
CA VAL A 161 23.94 -5.84 4.96
C VAL A 161 25.43 -5.68 5.24
N ASN A 162 26.29 -6.54 4.68
CA ASN A 162 27.73 -6.33 4.74
C ASN A 162 28.21 -5.58 3.49
N ILE A 163 28.26 -4.25 3.58
CA ILE A 163 28.61 -3.36 2.46
C ILE A 163 29.94 -3.76 1.78
N ILE A 164 30.94 -4.22 2.54
CA ILE A 164 32.26 -4.57 2.01
C ILE A 164 32.26 -5.92 1.28
N LYS A 165 31.62 -6.94 1.86
CA LYS A 165 31.57 -8.28 1.26
C LYS A 165 30.56 -8.34 0.13
N ASP A 166 29.38 -7.79 0.34
CA ASP A 166 28.27 -7.87 -0.60
C ASP A 166 28.43 -6.86 -1.74
N GLY A 167 29.06 -5.70 -1.48
CA GLY A 167 29.44 -4.76 -2.54
C GLY A 167 30.46 -5.35 -3.52
N LYS A 168 31.40 -6.16 -3.03
CA LYS A 168 32.35 -6.90 -3.90
C LYS A 168 31.65 -7.97 -4.74
N LYS A 169 30.70 -8.71 -4.16
CA LYS A 169 29.91 -9.70 -4.92
C LYS A 169 29.07 -9.02 -6.01
N GLN A 170 28.43 -7.90 -5.68
CA GLN A 170 27.63 -7.14 -6.63
C GLN A 170 28.51 -6.64 -7.78
N ALA A 171 29.65 -6.01 -7.49
CA ALA A 171 30.60 -5.57 -8.51
C ALA A 171 31.07 -6.74 -9.41
N GLN A 172 31.38 -7.91 -8.83
CA GLN A 172 31.80 -9.08 -9.61
C GLN A 172 30.70 -9.61 -10.53
N ALA A 173 29.43 -9.56 -10.12
CA ALA A 173 28.30 -9.95 -10.96
C ALA A 173 28.04 -8.99 -12.13
N PHE A 174 28.48 -7.72 -12.03
CA PHE A 174 28.40 -6.75 -13.13
C PHE A 174 29.51 -6.93 -14.19
N TYR A 175 30.61 -7.61 -13.86
CA TYR A 175 31.75 -7.83 -14.76
C TYR A 175 31.79 -9.25 -15.37
N GLN A 176 30.71 -10.03 -15.22
CA GLN A 176 30.51 -11.32 -15.88
C GLN A 176 29.42 -11.21 -16.95
#